data_AF-A0A7J4TVD2-F1
#
_entry.id   AF-A0A7J4TVD2-F1
#
_cell.length_a   1.000
_cell.length_b   1.000
_cell.length_c   1.000
_cell.angle_alpha   90.00
_cell.angle_beta   90.00
_cell.angle_gamma   90.00
#
_symmetry.space_group_name_H-M   'P 1'
#
loop_
_entity.id
_entity.type
_entity.pdbx_description
1 polymer ?
#
loop_
_entity_poly.entity_id
_entity_poly.type
_entity_poly.pdbx_seq_one_letter_code
_entity_poly.pdbx_strand_id
1 'polypeptide(L)'
;MSDPLKEMIADLPLPGSETTWQFVFALVLTLAFYGVLRLIIGKWREAVLRTEEAWDDALLNAAESRAYGLYFIGALNLSLIWVYGRGSDVDSNSADWFIGAYILIATSLISVVIKHFAPLLLDRFTRKSSVTVSGGNPLLIFLGRAIVWFFGLQLAMERFGIELLGVLASLAVFSLIIGLAIQQSLGNIVNSFLLSLDRPFDVGDRIEVEGQLGTVVSVGILSTKILTLDERLVVIPNNTLISSSITNFARGGGDGMARRLYLTLDVGVDYDEDPAHVKGVLLEVLQKTPFVLDEPTPRVHLWELADSSVVFRLFGYLGDYADEQMARDHIFQEVHYRFGIEGISIPFPTSIELREKPSPFSGGVTESREHRKATAQSMARMKARKESRELLLERDRMERELEWQKERLKNQDGLSTTELEDLRTGIKDLEKALQSFDTE
;
A
#
# COMPACT_ATOMS: atom_id res chain seq x y z
N MET A 1 -39.38 67.39 25.36
CA MET A 1 -38.63 66.17 24.96
C MET A 1 -38.80 66.02 23.47
N SER A 2 -37.87 66.57 22.70
CA SER A 2 -37.74 66.26 21.28
C SER A 2 -37.34 64.80 21.17
N ASP A 3 -38.05 64.08 20.30
CA ASP A 3 -37.90 62.65 20.10
C ASP A 3 -36.58 62.41 19.35
N PRO A 4 -35.55 61.80 19.97
CA PRO A 4 -34.23 61.62 19.35
C PRO A 4 -34.31 60.78 18.06
N LEU A 5 -35.38 60.01 17.89
CA LEU A 5 -35.70 59.28 16.65
C LEU A 5 -36.07 60.19 15.48
N LYS A 6 -36.68 61.36 15.72
CA LYS A 6 -37.03 62.33 14.66
C LYS A 6 -35.84 63.10 14.14
N GLU A 7 -34.87 63.43 14.99
CA GLU A 7 -33.61 64.05 14.56
C GLU A 7 -32.74 63.05 13.78
N MET A 8 -32.72 61.77 14.18
CA MET A 8 -32.01 60.70 13.45
C MET A 8 -32.61 60.40 12.07
N ILE A 9 -33.93 60.57 11.89
CA ILE A 9 -34.60 60.38 10.60
C ILE A 9 -34.47 61.62 9.70
N ALA A 10 -34.34 62.82 10.27
CA ALA A 10 -34.15 64.06 9.52
C ALA A 10 -32.75 64.23 8.92
N ASP A 11 -31.74 63.56 9.50
CA ASP A 11 -30.34 63.58 9.05
C ASP A 11 -29.99 62.46 8.06
N LEU A 12 -30.95 61.56 7.78
CA LEU A 12 -30.86 60.66 6.64
C LEU A 12 -31.04 61.51 5.37
N PRO A 13 -30.12 61.45 4.39
CA PRO A 13 -30.26 62.15 3.12
C PRO A 13 -31.40 61.47 2.35
N LEU A 14 -32.64 61.82 2.69
CA LEU A 14 -33.79 61.39 1.94
C LEU A 14 -33.65 62.02 0.55
N PRO A 15 -33.62 61.21 -0.52
CA PRO A 15 -33.53 61.73 -1.88
C PRO A 15 -34.61 62.81 -2.04
N GLY A 16 -34.22 64.02 -2.45
CA GLY A 16 -35.18 65.06 -2.84
C GLY A 16 -36.18 64.50 -3.85
N SER A 17 -37.36 65.13 -3.97
CA SER A 17 -38.40 64.68 -4.90
C SER A 17 -37.86 64.42 -6.31
N GLU A 18 -36.88 65.20 -6.77
CA GLU A 18 -36.21 65.00 -8.06
C GLU A 18 -35.45 63.67 -8.17
N THR A 19 -34.65 63.30 -7.18
CA THR A 19 -33.93 62.01 -7.17
C THR A 19 -34.87 60.80 -7.09
N THR A 20 -36.01 60.91 -6.42
CA THR A 20 -37.02 59.83 -6.43
C THR A 20 -37.66 59.64 -7.81
N TRP A 21 -37.96 60.73 -8.52
CA TRP A 21 -38.44 60.67 -9.90
C TRP A 21 -37.40 60.13 -10.87
N GLN A 22 -36.12 60.43 -10.63
CA GLN A 22 -35.02 59.79 -11.35
C GLN A 22 -35.07 58.28 -11.14
N PHE A 23 -35.03 57.76 -9.91
CA PHE A 23 -35.10 56.30 -9.69
C PHE A 23 -36.29 55.63 -10.39
N VAL A 24 -37.48 56.24 -10.34
CA VAL A 24 -38.68 55.74 -11.03
C VAL A 24 -38.47 55.71 -12.55
N PHE A 25 -37.90 56.77 -13.13
CA PHE A 25 -37.62 56.84 -14.56
C PHE A 25 -36.55 55.84 -15.01
N ALA A 26 -35.47 55.70 -14.24
CA ALA A 26 -34.42 54.70 -14.49
C ALA A 26 -34.98 53.27 -14.44
N LEU A 27 -35.89 52.99 -13.49
CA LEU A 27 -36.58 51.71 -13.38
C LEU A 27 -37.47 51.44 -14.60
N VAL A 28 -38.26 52.43 -15.03
CA VAL A 28 -39.13 52.30 -16.23
C VAL A 28 -38.29 52.08 -17.49
N LEU A 29 -37.19 52.83 -17.65
CA LEU A 29 -36.28 52.69 -18.80
C LEU A 29 -35.59 51.32 -18.79
N THR A 30 -35.19 50.83 -17.62
CA THR A 30 -34.66 49.48 -17.44
C THR A 30 -35.71 48.46 -17.88
N LEU A 31 -36.92 48.48 -17.32
CA LEU A 31 -37.96 47.52 -17.72
C LEU A 31 -38.29 47.57 -19.23
N ALA A 32 -38.28 48.75 -19.85
CA ALA A 32 -38.44 48.90 -21.29
C ALA A 32 -37.28 48.26 -22.08
N PHE A 33 -36.03 48.52 -21.69
CA PHE A 33 -34.84 47.97 -22.35
C PHE A 33 -34.70 46.45 -22.14
N TYR A 34 -35.20 45.93 -21.02
CA TYR A 34 -35.31 44.49 -20.76
C TYR A 34 -36.26 43.83 -21.77
N GLY A 35 -37.40 44.46 -22.05
CA GLY A 35 -38.33 44.00 -23.09
C GLY A 35 -37.68 43.93 -24.48
N VAL A 36 -36.87 44.94 -24.84
CA VAL A 36 -36.11 44.97 -26.10
C VAL A 36 -35.05 43.86 -26.13
N LEU A 37 -34.28 43.70 -25.07
CA LEU A 37 -33.26 42.64 -24.97
C LEU A 37 -33.90 41.26 -25.13
N ARG A 38 -35.04 41.01 -24.46
CA ARG A 38 -35.78 39.76 -24.57
C ARG A 38 -36.27 39.49 -26.00
N LEU A 39 -36.68 40.52 -26.74
CA LEU A 39 -37.05 40.39 -28.14
C LEU A 39 -35.86 40.06 -29.03
N ILE A 40 -34.70 40.70 -28.80
CA ILE A 40 -33.47 40.45 -29.56
C ILE A 40 -32.99 39.01 -29.32
N ILE A 41 -32.87 38.60 -28.05
CA ILE A 41 -32.45 37.25 -27.67
C ILE A 41 -33.46 36.21 -28.20
N GLY A 42 -34.77 36.49 -28.12
CA GLY A 42 -35.80 35.62 -28.68
C GLY A 42 -35.64 35.39 -30.19
N LYS A 43 -35.39 36.44 -30.96
CA LYS A 43 -35.12 36.33 -32.41
C LYS A 43 -33.82 35.58 -32.71
N TRP A 44 -32.79 35.80 -31.89
CA TRP A 44 -31.51 35.10 -32.02
C TRP A 44 -31.64 33.61 -31.73
N ARG A 45 -32.42 33.27 -30.69
CA ARG A 45 -32.76 31.90 -30.33
C ARG A 45 -33.50 31.19 -31.46
N GLU A 46 -34.47 31.85 -32.10
CA GLU A 46 -35.16 31.31 -33.28
C GLU A 46 -34.25 31.09 -34.50
N ALA A 47 -33.19 31.90 -34.64
CA ALA A 47 -32.22 31.76 -35.74
C ALA A 47 -31.25 30.58 -35.51
N VAL A 48 -30.81 30.38 -34.26
CA VAL A 48 -29.85 29.32 -33.89
C VAL A 48 -30.53 27.96 -33.69
N LEU A 49 -31.80 27.90 -33.27
CA LEU A 49 -32.57 26.65 -33.22
C LEU A 49 -32.86 26.04 -34.61
N ARG A 50 -32.39 26.68 -35.69
CA ARG A 50 -32.47 26.14 -37.07
C ARG A 50 -31.26 25.25 -37.43
N THR A 51 -30.21 25.23 -36.63
CA THR A 51 -29.05 24.34 -36.83
C THR A 51 -29.23 23.01 -36.09
N GLU A 52 -28.77 21.90 -36.68
CA GLU A 52 -28.95 20.53 -36.14
C GLU A 52 -27.94 20.16 -35.02
N GLU A 53 -27.01 21.06 -34.67
CA GLU A 53 -25.87 20.76 -33.80
C GLU A 53 -26.14 21.04 -32.31
N ALA A 54 -25.98 20.03 -31.46
CA ALA A 54 -26.35 20.09 -30.03
C ALA A 54 -25.48 21.02 -29.15
N TRP A 55 -24.28 21.42 -29.61
CA TRP A 55 -23.38 22.28 -28.84
C TRP A 55 -23.77 23.76 -28.91
N ASP A 56 -24.40 24.18 -30.02
CA ASP A 56 -24.86 25.55 -30.25
C ASP A 56 -25.99 25.93 -29.29
N ASP A 57 -26.93 25.01 -29.06
CA ASP A 57 -28.04 25.20 -28.14
C ASP A 57 -27.57 25.44 -26.70
N ALA A 58 -26.60 24.65 -26.25
CA ALA A 58 -26.09 24.74 -24.89
C ALA A 58 -25.18 25.98 -24.69
N LEU A 59 -24.45 26.41 -25.72
CA LEU A 59 -23.73 27.68 -25.71
C LEU A 59 -24.70 28.87 -25.67
N LEU A 60 -25.78 28.81 -26.44
CA LEU A 60 -26.78 29.88 -26.51
C LEU A 60 -27.54 30.03 -25.19
N ASN A 61 -27.97 28.94 -24.56
CA ASN A 61 -28.60 28.98 -23.24
C ASN A 61 -27.67 29.58 -22.17
N ALA A 62 -26.38 29.27 -22.26
CA ALA A 62 -25.39 29.84 -21.36
C ALA A 62 -25.11 31.32 -21.63
N ALA A 63 -25.02 31.72 -22.89
CA ALA A 63 -24.86 33.11 -23.30
C ALA A 63 -26.10 33.95 -22.92
N GLU A 64 -27.31 33.41 -23.10
CA GLU A 64 -28.58 34.04 -22.73
C GLU A 64 -28.64 34.35 -21.24
N SER A 65 -28.39 33.35 -20.38
CA SER A 65 -28.39 33.54 -18.92
C SER A 65 -27.35 34.59 -18.46
N ARG A 66 -26.18 34.64 -19.09
CA ARG A 66 -25.12 35.61 -18.77
C ARG A 66 -25.40 37.00 -19.35
N ALA A 67 -26.06 37.08 -20.51
CA ALA A 67 -26.50 38.32 -21.12
C ALA A 67 -27.57 39.01 -20.27
N TYR A 68 -28.54 38.27 -19.71
CA TYR A 68 -29.48 38.85 -18.75
C TYR A 68 -28.79 39.30 -17.46
N GLY A 69 -27.82 38.53 -16.96
CA GLY A 69 -27.00 38.95 -15.81
C GLY A 69 -26.22 40.24 -16.08
N LEU A 70 -25.54 40.31 -17.22
CA LEU A 70 -24.78 41.50 -17.65
C LEU A 70 -25.70 42.71 -17.82
N TYR A 71 -26.87 42.49 -18.43
CA TYR A 71 -27.90 43.51 -18.59
C TYR A 71 -28.37 44.05 -17.24
N PHE A 72 -28.70 43.17 -16.29
CA PHE A 72 -29.20 43.58 -14.98
C PHE A 72 -28.15 44.38 -14.21
N ILE A 73 -26.91 43.89 -14.17
CA ILE A 73 -25.80 44.57 -13.50
C ILE A 73 -25.44 45.89 -14.21
N GLY A 74 -25.44 45.90 -15.54
CA GLY A 74 -25.20 47.09 -16.35
C GLY A 74 -26.29 48.16 -16.18
N ALA A 75 -27.56 47.75 -16.14
CA ALA A 75 -28.68 48.64 -15.90
C ALA A 75 -28.64 49.24 -14.50
N LEU A 76 -28.26 48.45 -13.49
CA LEU A 76 -28.06 48.94 -12.12
C LEU A 76 -26.90 49.94 -12.07
N ASN A 77 -25.76 49.63 -12.71
CA ASN A 77 -24.61 50.53 -12.78
C ASN A 77 -24.96 51.86 -13.46
N LEU A 78 -25.59 51.82 -14.64
CA LEU A 78 -26.04 53.00 -15.36
C LEU A 78 -27.07 53.83 -14.58
N SER A 79 -27.99 53.16 -13.89
CA SER A 79 -28.99 53.83 -13.04
C SER A 79 -28.32 54.58 -11.89
N LEU A 80 -27.32 54.00 -11.23
CA LEU A 80 -26.57 54.67 -10.18
C LEU A 80 -25.77 55.86 -10.72
N ILE A 81 -25.08 55.70 -11.86
CA ILE A 81 -24.35 56.80 -12.52
C ILE A 81 -25.30 57.94 -12.91
N TRP A 82 -26.49 57.61 -13.39
CA TRP A 82 -27.46 58.60 -13.84
C TRP A 82 -28.14 59.35 -12.68
N VAL A 83 -28.43 58.67 -11.57
CA VAL A 83 -29.03 59.30 -10.38
C VAL A 83 -28.02 60.13 -9.58
N TYR A 84 -26.84 59.58 -9.31
CA TYR A 84 -25.85 60.24 -8.44
C TYR A 84 -24.83 61.08 -9.19
N GLY A 85 -24.80 60.95 -10.52
CA GLY A 85 -23.82 61.62 -11.38
C GLY A 85 -22.50 60.85 -11.48
N ARG A 86 -21.87 60.96 -12.65
CA ARG A 86 -20.57 60.37 -12.91
C ARG A 86 -19.49 61.06 -12.09
N GLY A 87 -18.62 60.29 -11.43
CA GLY A 87 -17.58 60.82 -10.54
C GLY A 87 -18.06 61.23 -9.15
N SER A 88 -19.30 60.90 -8.78
CA SER A 88 -19.77 60.99 -7.40
C SER A 88 -19.11 59.92 -6.52
N ASP A 89 -19.09 60.13 -5.20
CA ASP A 89 -18.56 59.15 -4.24
C ASP A 89 -19.24 57.77 -4.36
N VAL A 90 -20.51 57.75 -4.76
CA VAL A 90 -21.27 56.53 -5.00
C VAL A 90 -20.78 55.80 -6.26
N ASP A 91 -20.50 56.53 -7.34
CA ASP A 91 -19.94 55.98 -8.58
C ASP A 91 -18.53 55.41 -8.31
N SER A 92 -17.65 56.17 -7.66
CA SER A 92 -16.28 55.71 -7.36
C SER A 92 -16.25 54.48 -6.45
N ASN A 93 -17.06 54.46 -5.39
CA ASN A 93 -17.07 53.35 -4.44
C ASN A 93 -17.74 52.08 -5.01
N SER A 94 -18.69 52.23 -5.94
CA SER A 94 -19.39 51.09 -6.54
C SER A 94 -18.71 50.57 -7.81
N ALA A 95 -17.87 51.37 -8.48
CA ALA A 95 -17.19 51.01 -9.72
C ALA A 95 -16.42 49.69 -9.63
N ASP A 96 -15.62 49.50 -8.57
CA ASP A 96 -14.85 48.27 -8.38
C ASP A 96 -15.75 47.04 -8.21
N TRP A 97 -16.90 47.20 -7.57
CA TRP A 97 -17.89 46.12 -7.44
C TRP A 97 -18.51 45.73 -8.78
N PHE A 98 -18.83 46.71 -9.61
CA PHE A 98 -19.34 46.46 -10.95
C PHE A 98 -18.28 45.84 -11.87
N ILE A 99 -17.03 46.32 -11.82
CA ILE A 99 -15.91 45.75 -12.58
C ILE A 99 -15.68 44.30 -12.17
N GLY A 100 -15.63 44.00 -10.87
CA GLY A 100 -15.52 42.62 -10.36
C GLY A 100 -16.66 41.73 -10.86
N ALA A 101 -17.90 42.22 -10.83
CA ALA A 101 -19.05 41.47 -11.33
C ALA A 101 -18.98 41.20 -12.85
N TYR A 102 -18.54 42.18 -13.65
CA TYR A 102 -18.32 41.98 -15.09
C TYR A 102 -17.23 40.95 -15.37
N ILE A 103 -16.13 40.97 -14.61
CA ILE A 103 -15.06 39.97 -14.70
C ILE A 103 -15.61 38.56 -14.42
N LEU A 104 -16.43 38.39 -13.38
CA LEU A 104 -17.02 37.09 -13.03
C LEU A 104 -18.01 36.59 -14.10
N ILE A 105 -18.83 37.47 -14.68
CA ILE A 105 -19.73 37.12 -15.79
C ILE A 105 -18.91 36.70 -17.02
N ALA A 106 -17.88 37.45 -17.38
CA ALA A 106 -16.99 37.13 -18.50
C ALA A 106 -16.26 35.79 -18.27
N THR A 107 -15.73 35.58 -17.06
CA THR A 107 -15.10 34.32 -16.65
C THR A 107 -16.05 33.13 -16.78
N SER A 108 -17.30 33.30 -16.31
CA SER A 108 -18.33 32.28 -16.42
C SER A 108 -18.70 31.98 -17.87
N LEU A 109 -18.71 32.99 -18.75
CA LEU A 109 -18.96 32.82 -20.19
C LEU A 109 -17.82 32.01 -20.83
N ILE A 110 -16.56 32.43 -20.61
CA ILE A 110 -15.37 31.73 -21.10
C ILE A 110 -15.34 30.28 -20.60
N SER A 111 -15.67 30.04 -19.33
CA SER A 111 -15.73 28.68 -18.76
C SER A 111 -16.73 27.78 -19.49
N VAL A 112 -17.88 28.31 -19.92
CA VAL A 112 -18.87 27.53 -20.68
C VAL A 112 -18.45 27.33 -22.13
N VAL A 113 -17.85 28.35 -22.75
CA VAL A 113 -17.23 28.23 -24.08
C VAL A 113 -16.20 27.09 -24.05
N ILE A 114 -15.30 27.05 -23.07
CA ILE A 114 -14.33 25.95 -22.92
C ILE A 114 -15.05 24.60 -22.77
N LYS A 115 -16.10 24.52 -21.95
CA LYS A 115 -16.84 23.26 -21.73
C LYS A 115 -17.42 22.68 -23.02
N HIS A 116 -17.89 23.50 -23.95
CA HIS A 116 -18.63 23.06 -25.14
C HIS A 116 -17.79 23.10 -26.42
N PHE A 117 -16.85 24.04 -26.52
CA PHE A 117 -16.04 24.27 -27.71
C PHE A 117 -14.70 23.52 -27.67
N ALA A 118 -14.11 23.31 -26.48
CA ALA A 118 -12.84 22.57 -26.38
C ALA A 118 -12.92 21.11 -26.88
N PRO A 119 -13.99 20.33 -26.63
CA PRO A 119 -14.14 19.00 -27.24
C PRO A 119 -14.07 19.03 -28.78
N LEU A 120 -14.79 19.98 -29.39
CA LEU A 120 -14.87 20.13 -30.85
C LEU A 120 -13.52 20.47 -31.49
N LEU A 121 -12.71 21.29 -30.79
CA LEU A 121 -11.35 21.61 -31.20
C LEU A 121 -10.41 20.40 -31.06
N LEU A 122 -10.47 19.73 -29.91
CA LEU A 122 -9.61 18.58 -29.63
C LEU A 122 -9.85 17.45 -30.63
N ASP A 123 -11.11 17.16 -30.95
CA ASP A 123 -11.50 16.16 -31.94
C ASP A 123 -10.98 16.49 -33.36
N ARG A 124 -10.83 17.78 -33.68
CA ARG A 124 -10.33 18.24 -34.98
C ARG A 124 -8.81 18.11 -35.12
N PHE A 125 -8.08 18.20 -34.00
CA PHE A 125 -6.62 18.02 -33.96
C PHE A 125 -6.21 16.55 -33.83
N THR A 126 -7.05 15.70 -33.23
CA THR A 126 -6.82 14.25 -33.16
C THR A 126 -7.24 13.54 -34.45
N ARG A 127 -6.55 13.79 -35.58
CA ARG A 127 -6.74 13.02 -36.81
C ARG A 127 -5.56 12.07 -37.05
N LYS A 128 -5.87 10.76 -37.01
CA LYS A 128 -5.06 9.58 -37.40
C LYS A 128 -3.86 9.22 -36.51
N SER A 129 -4.11 8.64 -35.34
CA SER A 129 -3.52 7.34 -34.95
C SER A 129 -3.97 6.94 -33.55
N SER A 130 -4.23 5.65 -33.38
CA SER A 130 -4.63 4.95 -32.15
C SER A 130 -6.06 5.16 -31.65
N VAL A 131 -6.73 4.03 -31.50
CA VAL A 131 -8.04 3.85 -30.87
C VAL A 131 -7.99 4.46 -29.48
N THR A 132 -8.47 5.69 -29.35
CA THR A 132 -8.72 6.33 -28.07
C THR A 132 -10.19 6.69 -28.03
N VAL A 133 -10.82 6.25 -26.96
CA VAL A 133 -12.26 6.31 -26.71
C VAL A 133 -12.76 7.74 -26.98
N SER A 134 -13.75 7.85 -27.86
CA SER A 134 -14.51 9.08 -28.11
C SER A 134 -15.00 9.62 -26.76
N GLY A 135 -14.36 10.68 -26.31
CA GLY A 135 -14.42 11.15 -24.92
C GLY A 135 -13.24 12.07 -24.65
N GLY A 136 -13.24 13.24 -25.31
CA GLY A 136 -12.22 14.28 -25.13
C GLY A 136 -11.85 14.43 -23.66
N ASN A 137 -10.56 14.27 -23.36
CA ASN A 137 -10.01 14.06 -22.02
C ASN A 137 -10.68 14.97 -20.97
N PRO A 138 -11.63 14.46 -20.14
CA PRO A 138 -12.40 15.28 -19.21
C PRO A 138 -11.53 16.09 -18.25
N LEU A 139 -10.32 15.60 -17.99
CA LEU A 139 -9.30 16.25 -17.19
C LEU A 139 -8.81 17.56 -17.82
N LEU A 140 -8.60 17.62 -19.13
CA LEU A 140 -8.15 18.85 -19.82
C LEU A 140 -9.22 19.94 -19.76
N ILE A 141 -10.48 19.57 -19.97
CA ILE A 141 -11.61 20.52 -19.90
C ILE A 141 -11.81 20.99 -18.46
N PHE A 142 -11.72 20.07 -17.49
CA PHE A 142 -11.78 20.42 -16.07
C PHE A 142 -10.66 21.39 -15.67
N LEU A 143 -9.41 21.07 -16.05
CA LEU A 143 -8.24 21.88 -15.70
C LEU A 143 -8.28 23.25 -16.38
N GLY A 144 -8.65 23.31 -17.67
CA GLY A 144 -8.81 24.58 -18.39
C GLY A 144 -9.87 25.47 -17.76
N ARG A 145 -11.00 24.90 -17.34
CA ARG A 145 -12.04 25.64 -16.61
C ARG A 145 -11.56 26.09 -15.23
N ALA A 146 -10.83 25.25 -14.51
CA ALA A 146 -10.27 25.58 -13.20
C ALA A 146 -9.28 26.75 -13.31
N ILE A 147 -8.41 26.75 -14.34
CA ILE A 147 -7.47 27.85 -14.62
C ILE A 147 -8.23 29.15 -14.91
N VAL A 148 -9.24 29.12 -15.78
CA VAL A 148 -10.04 30.32 -16.09
C VAL A 148 -10.75 30.84 -14.86
N TRP A 149 -11.34 29.98 -14.03
CA TRP A 149 -11.97 30.40 -12.79
C TRP A 149 -10.97 30.96 -11.78
N PHE A 150 -9.79 30.37 -11.66
CA PHE A 150 -8.74 30.86 -10.78
C PHE A 150 -8.30 32.28 -11.16
N PHE A 151 -7.95 32.52 -12.42
CA PHE A 151 -7.54 33.84 -12.90
C PHE A 151 -8.70 34.85 -12.89
N GLY A 152 -9.90 34.42 -13.26
CA GLY A 152 -11.08 35.28 -13.21
C GLY A 152 -11.44 35.72 -11.79
N LEU A 153 -11.34 34.79 -10.82
CA LEU A 153 -11.52 35.10 -9.41
C LEU A 153 -10.40 36.00 -8.88
N GLN A 154 -9.14 35.74 -9.27
CA GLN A 154 -8.00 36.60 -8.91
C GLN A 154 -8.25 38.05 -9.36
N LEU A 155 -8.61 38.25 -10.63
CA LEU A 155 -8.86 39.59 -11.19
C LEU A 155 -10.07 40.28 -10.54
N ALA A 156 -11.12 39.53 -10.19
CA ALA A 156 -12.28 40.08 -9.50
C ALA A 156 -11.97 40.44 -8.04
N MET A 157 -11.21 39.59 -7.33
CA MET A 157 -10.83 39.81 -5.93
C MET A 157 -9.86 40.99 -5.78
N GLU A 158 -8.98 41.22 -6.76
CA GLU A 158 -8.12 42.41 -6.81
C GLU A 158 -8.94 43.71 -6.79
N ARG A 159 -10.11 43.74 -7.43
CA ARG A 159 -11.03 44.89 -7.38
C ARG A 159 -11.65 45.10 -6.01
N PHE A 160 -11.87 44.02 -5.26
CA PHE A 160 -12.37 44.10 -3.90
C PHE A 160 -11.27 44.42 -2.86
N GLY A 161 -10.01 44.59 -3.29
CA GLY A 161 -8.86 44.77 -2.41
C GLY A 161 -8.49 43.51 -1.63
N ILE A 162 -8.94 42.33 -2.09
CA ILE A 162 -8.67 41.04 -1.44
C ILE A 162 -7.57 40.31 -2.21
N GLU A 163 -6.48 39.99 -1.52
CA GLU A 163 -5.41 39.17 -2.08
C GLU A 163 -5.79 37.69 -2.04
N LEU A 164 -6.37 37.17 -3.14
CA LEU A 164 -6.81 35.78 -3.23
C LEU A 164 -5.67 34.77 -2.96
N LEU A 165 -4.44 35.06 -3.40
CA LEU A 165 -3.28 34.22 -3.09
C LEU A 165 -3.02 34.12 -1.58
N GLY A 166 -3.12 35.23 -0.84
CA GLY A 166 -2.96 35.25 0.61
C GLY A 166 -4.06 34.47 1.34
N VAL A 167 -5.31 34.57 0.86
CA VAL A 167 -6.44 33.78 1.37
C VAL A 167 -6.20 32.28 1.13
N LEU A 168 -5.81 31.90 -0.08
CA LEU A 168 -5.54 30.49 -0.41
C LEU A 168 -4.34 29.93 0.35
N ALA A 169 -3.26 30.72 0.51
CA ALA A 169 -2.11 30.33 1.31
C ALA A 169 -2.51 30.07 2.77
N SER A 170 -3.34 30.94 3.33
CA SER A 170 -3.86 30.77 4.69
C SER A 170 -4.71 29.51 4.79
N LEU A 171 -5.66 29.29 3.87
CA LEU A 171 -6.50 28.09 3.83
C LEU A 171 -5.68 26.82 3.66
N ALA A 172 -4.62 26.83 2.87
CA ALA A 172 -3.72 25.71 2.69
C ALA A 172 -3.00 25.36 4.00
N VAL A 173 -2.47 26.35 4.71
CA VAL A 173 -1.83 26.16 6.02
C VAL A 173 -2.82 25.64 7.05
N PHE A 174 -4.02 26.22 7.14
CA PHE A 174 -5.07 25.74 8.04
C PHE A 174 -5.47 24.29 7.74
N SER A 175 -5.66 23.95 6.46
CA SER A 175 -6.01 22.59 6.03
C SER A 175 -4.91 21.59 6.37
N LEU A 176 -3.64 21.97 6.21
CA LEU A 176 -2.49 21.14 6.59
C LEU A 176 -2.47 20.89 8.10
N ILE A 177 -2.64 21.93 8.92
CA ILE A 177 -2.65 21.80 10.39
C ILE A 177 -3.78 20.87 10.84
N ILE A 178 -5.00 21.06 10.32
CA ILE A 178 -6.15 20.21 10.65
C ILE A 178 -5.90 18.77 10.19
N GLY A 179 -5.35 18.58 8.99
CA GLY A 179 -5.01 17.26 8.45
C GLY A 179 -3.99 16.53 9.31
N LEU A 180 -2.91 17.21 9.71
CA LEU A 180 -1.88 16.64 10.59
C LEU A 180 -2.43 16.32 11.99
N ALA A 181 -3.31 17.16 12.53
CA ALA A 181 -3.93 16.92 13.83
C ALA A 181 -4.84 15.68 13.82
N ILE A 182 -5.57 15.43 12.73
CA ILE A 182 -6.54 14.33 12.63
C ILE A 182 -5.89 13.04 12.11
N GLN A 183 -4.72 13.10 11.45
CA GLN A 183 -4.07 11.98 10.79
C GLN A 183 -4.00 10.71 11.65
N GLN A 184 -3.57 10.84 12.92
CA GLN A 184 -3.47 9.70 13.83
C GLN A 184 -4.85 9.13 14.20
N SER A 185 -5.82 10.01 14.53
CA SER A 185 -7.17 9.57 14.91
C SER A 185 -7.87 8.85 13.76
N LEU A 186 -7.73 9.36 12.54
CA LEU A 186 -8.29 8.73 11.35
C LEU A 186 -7.60 7.40 11.04
N GLY A 187 -6.27 7.33 11.18
CA GLY A 187 -5.51 6.10 11.05
C GLY A 187 -6.00 5.00 12.00
N ASN A 188 -6.25 5.34 13.28
CA ASN A 188 -6.76 4.39 14.27
C ASN A 188 -8.14 3.83 13.88
N ILE A 189 -9.02 4.67 13.36
CA ILE A 189 -10.38 4.27 12.95
C ILE A 189 -10.30 3.33 11.74
N VAL A 190 -9.49 3.69 10.73
CA VAL A 190 -9.30 2.86 9.54
C VAL A 190 -8.70 1.51 9.92
N ASN A 191 -7.72 1.49 10.82
CA ASN A 191 -7.10 0.26 11.31
C ASN A 191 -8.13 -0.66 11.98
N SER A 192 -8.94 -0.14 12.90
CA SER A 192 -9.99 -0.95 13.52
C SER A 192 -11.04 -1.45 12.53
N PHE A 193 -11.36 -0.67 11.50
CA PHE A 193 -12.24 -1.10 10.42
C PHE A 193 -11.63 -2.22 9.57
N LEU A 194 -10.34 -2.10 9.22
CA LEU A 194 -9.60 -3.13 8.48
C LEU A 194 -9.55 -4.45 9.25
N LEU A 195 -9.27 -4.42 10.55
CA LEU A 195 -9.33 -5.63 11.39
C LEU A 195 -10.72 -6.28 11.38
N SER A 196 -11.78 -5.47 11.40
CA SER A 196 -13.16 -5.98 11.35
C SER A 196 -13.54 -6.56 9.98
N LEU A 197 -12.94 -6.06 8.89
CA LEU A 197 -13.15 -6.55 7.54
C LEU A 197 -12.36 -7.84 7.27
N ASP A 198 -11.05 -7.81 7.51
CA ASP A 198 -10.15 -8.92 7.19
C ASP A 198 -10.27 -10.08 8.21
N ARG A 199 -10.71 -9.78 9.44
CA ARG A 199 -10.89 -10.74 10.55
C ARG A 199 -9.76 -11.79 10.62
N PRO A 200 -8.51 -11.37 10.85
CA PRO A 200 -7.36 -12.28 10.93
C PRO A 200 -7.47 -13.29 12.09
N PHE A 201 -8.28 -12.98 13.10
CA PHE A 201 -8.58 -13.82 14.25
C PHE A 201 -9.98 -13.50 14.80
N ASP A 202 -10.57 -14.45 15.52
CA ASP A 202 -11.82 -14.27 16.27
C ASP A 202 -11.60 -14.30 17.79
N VAL A 203 -12.63 -13.91 18.54
CA VAL A 203 -12.66 -14.10 20.00
C VAL A 203 -12.59 -15.60 20.30
N GLY A 204 -11.63 -15.99 21.15
CA GLY A 204 -11.33 -17.38 21.47
C GLY A 204 -10.10 -17.93 20.74
N ASP A 205 -9.61 -17.27 19.70
CA ASP A 205 -8.40 -17.70 19.00
C ASP A 205 -7.16 -17.50 19.87
N ARG A 206 -6.23 -18.45 19.84
CA ARG A 206 -4.88 -18.27 20.41
C ARG A 206 -3.99 -17.61 19.38
N ILE A 207 -3.46 -16.44 19.72
CA ILE A 207 -2.59 -15.64 18.86
C ILE A 207 -1.29 -15.28 19.58
N GLU A 208 -0.25 -15.03 18.79
CA GLU A 208 0.99 -14.42 19.24
C GLU A 208 1.26 -13.14 18.46
N VAL A 209 1.54 -12.07 19.20
CA VAL A 209 1.80 -10.74 18.66
C VAL A 209 2.91 -10.10 19.49
N GLU A 210 3.99 -9.66 18.83
CA GLU A 210 5.15 -9.05 19.49
C GLU A 210 5.72 -9.90 20.66
N GLY A 211 5.71 -11.24 20.50
CA GLY A 211 6.17 -12.18 21.53
C GLY A 211 5.20 -12.41 22.69
N GLN A 212 3.99 -11.83 22.65
CA GLN A 212 2.93 -12.09 23.62
C GLN A 212 1.99 -13.17 23.09
N LEU A 213 2.08 -14.38 23.67
CA LEU A 213 1.20 -15.50 23.37
C LEU A 213 -0.03 -15.50 24.31
N GLY A 214 -1.23 -15.52 23.74
CA GLY A 214 -2.46 -15.56 24.54
C GLY A 214 -3.72 -15.82 23.72
N THR A 215 -4.83 -16.03 24.42
CA THR A 215 -6.16 -16.22 23.81
C THR A 215 -6.92 -14.90 23.75
N VAL A 216 -7.50 -14.58 22.59
CA VAL A 216 -8.28 -13.36 22.37
C VAL A 216 -9.56 -13.41 23.22
N VAL A 217 -9.70 -12.46 24.14
CA VAL A 217 -10.89 -12.34 25.01
C VAL A 217 -11.94 -11.43 24.39
N SER A 218 -11.51 -10.33 23.79
CA SER A 218 -12.42 -9.35 23.19
C SER A 218 -11.69 -8.44 22.20
N VAL A 219 -12.34 -8.13 21.09
CA VAL A 219 -11.89 -7.12 20.13
C VAL A 219 -12.71 -5.85 20.34
N GLY A 220 -12.05 -4.78 20.81
CA GLY A 220 -12.67 -3.47 21.00
C GLY A 220 -12.47 -2.54 19.80
N ILE A 221 -13.07 -1.35 19.87
CA ILE A 221 -12.97 -0.32 18.83
C ILE A 221 -11.55 0.21 18.67
N LEU A 222 -10.73 0.23 19.74
CA LEU A 222 -9.37 0.79 19.69
C LEU A 222 -8.28 -0.22 20.05
N SER A 223 -8.65 -1.30 20.73
CA SER A 223 -7.71 -2.27 21.29
C SER A 223 -8.33 -3.65 21.37
N THR A 224 -7.50 -4.67 21.20
CA THR A 224 -7.84 -6.07 21.45
C THR A 224 -7.24 -6.50 22.77
N LYS A 225 -7.98 -7.31 23.53
CA LYS A 225 -7.54 -7.88 24.80
C LYS A 225 -7.24 -9.35 24.63
N ILE A 226 -6.05 -9.77 25.02
CA ILE A 226 -5.63 -11.17 25.04
C ILE A 226 -5.35 -11.61 26.49
N LEU A 227 -5.67 -12.86 26.81
CA LEU A 227 -5.33 -13.48 28.08
C LEU A 227 -4.15 -14.43 27.84
N THR A 228 -3.01 -14.12 28.46
CA THR A 228 -1.81 -14.95 28.38
C THR A 228 -1.98 -16.28 29.11
N LEU A 229 -1.07 -17.23 28.86
CA LEU A 229 -1.05 -18.52 29.57
C LEU A 229 -0.85 -18.38 31.09
N ASP A 230 -0.20 -17.29 31.53
CA ASP A 230 -0.01 -16.92 32.94
C ASP A 230 -1.23 -16.17 33.52
N GLU A 231 -2.39 -16.23 32.87
CA GLU A 231 -3.63 -15.53 33.25
C GLU A 231 -3.52 -13.99 33.33
N ARG A 232 -2.53 -13.38 32.66
CA ARG A 232 -2.41 -11.91 32.58
C ARG A 232 -3.21 -11.38 31.38
N LEU A 233 -4.02 -10.35 31.62
CA LEU A 233 -4.77 -9.64 30.58
C LEU A 233 -3.86 -8.57 29.92
N VAL A 234 -3.49 -8.80 28.66
CA VAL A 234 -2.69 -7.87 27.86
C VAL A 234 -3.62 -7.11 26.91
N VAL A 235 -3.47 -5.78 26.87
CA VAL A 235 -4.26 -4.89 26.02
C VAL A 235 -3.37 -4.37 24.89
N ILE A 236 -3.68 -4.76 23.67
CA ILE A 236 -2.91 -4.42 22.47
C ILE A 236 -3.71 -3.42 21.63
N PRO A 237 -3.15 -2.24 21.31
CA PRO A 237 -3.78 -1.30 20.38
C PRO A 237 -4.00 -1.94 19.00
N ASN A 238 -5.14 -1.68 18.37
CA ASN A 238 -5.47 -2.23 17.05
C ASN A 238 -4.45 -1.80 15.97
N ASN A 239 -3.84 -0.62 16.12
CA ASN A 239 -2.75 -0.18 15.25
C ASN A 239 -1.55 -1.14 15.29
N THR A 240 -1.15 -1.54 16.50
CA THR A 240 -0.02 -2.44 16.71
C THR A 240 -0.30 -3.75 15.99
N LEU A 241 -1.49 -4.32 16.18
CA LEU A 241 -1.92 -5.55 15.52
C LEU A 241 -1.74 -5.51 14.00
N ILE A 242 -2.17 -4.43 13.34
CA ILE A 242 -2.07 -4.30 11.88
C ILE A 242 -0.63 -4.06 11.41
N SER A 243 0.16 -3.33 12.20
CA SER A 243 1.56 -3.05 11.86
C SER A 243 2.51 -4.21 12.17
N SER A 244 2.06 -5.19 12.96
CA SER A 244 2.86 -6.32 13.42
C SER A 244 2.52 -7.61 12.67
N SER A 245 3.44 -8.57 12.66
CA SER A 245 3.11 -9.95 12.27
C SER A 245 2.29 -10.62 13.37
N ILE A 246 1.10 -11.12 13.02
CA ILE A 246 0.24 -11.90 13.92
C ILE A 246 0.35 -13.37 13.55
N THR A 247 0.71 -14.22 14.50
CA THR A 247 0.66 -15.68 14.35
C THR A 247 -0.65 -16.17 14.96
N ASN A 248 -1.56 -16.73 14.17
CA ASN A 248 -2.80 -17.32 14.67
C ASN A 248 -2.67 -18.85 14.74
N PHE A 249 -2.68 -19.41 15.95
CA PHE A 249 -2.57 -20.85 16.20
C PHE A 249 -3.93 -21.56 16.10
N ALA A 250 -5.03 -20.82 16.16
CA ALA A 250 -6.40 -21.35 16.07
C ALA A 250 -6.95 -21.41 14.64
N ARG A 251 -6.17 -20.99 13.63
CA ARG A 251 -6.54 -21.13 12.21
C ARG A 251 -5.48 -21.88 11.40
N GLY A 252 -4.58 -22.58 12.09
CA GLY A 252 -3.52 -23.37 11.49
C GLY A 252 -4.04 -24.70 10.92
N GLY A 253 -3.37 -25.21 9.89
CA GLY A 253 -3.70 -26.49 9.26
C GLY A 253 -4.51 -26.34 7.98
N GLY A 254 -3.87 -26.61 6.83
CA GLY A 254 -4.50 -26.52 5.50
C GLY A 254 -5.69 -27.46 5.26
N ASP A 255 -6.09 -28.23 6.26
CA ASP A 255 -7.23 -29.15 6.31
C ASP A 255 -8.40 -28.63 7.16
N GLY A 256 -8.32 -27.41 7.71
CA GLY A 256 -9.43 -26.74 8.40
C GLY A 256 -9.59 -27.11 9.88
N MET A 257 -8.65 -27.86 10.48
CA MET A 257 -8.63 -28.18 11.91
C MET A 257 -8.02 -27.04 12.73
N ALA A 258 -8.84 -26.01 12.97
CA ALA A 258 -8.53 -24.77 13.68
C ALA A 258 -7.55 -24.91 14.86
N ARG A 259 -7.77 -25.85 15.79
CA ARG A 259 -7.03 -25.92 17.06
C ARG A 259 -5.80 -26.81 17.03
N ARG A 260 -5.45 -27.37 15.87
CA ARG A 260 -4.38 -28.35 15.76
C ARG A 260 -3.01 -27.72 16.03
N LEU A 261 -2.20 -28.38 16.85
CA LEU A 261 -0.82 -27.97 17.15
C LEU A 261 0.19 -28.97 16.61
N TYR A 262 1.30 -28.49 16.06
CA TYR A 262 2.43 -29.35 15.73
C TYR A 262 3.33 -29.52 16.96
N LEU A 263 3.38 -30.74 17.51
CA LEU A 263 4.16 -31.10 18.68
C LEU A 263 5.50 -31.70 18.25
N THR A 264 6.59 -31.20 18.84
CA THR A 264 7.94 -31.73 18.70
C THR A 264 8.53 -32.02 20.06
N LEU A 265 9.04 -33.24 20.25
CA LEU A 265 9.68 -33.68 21.50
C LEU A 265 10.96 -34.45 21.18
N ASP A 266 11.98 -34.27 22.01
CA ASP A 266 13.27 -34.93 21.86
C ASP A 266 13.51 -35.91 23.02
N VAL A 267 13.93 -37.13 22.69
CA VAL A 267 14.24 -38.20 23.64
C VAL A 267 15.63 -38.74 23.32
N GLY A 268 16.54 -38.69 24.31
CA GLY A 268 17.89 -39.24 24.20
C GLY A 268 17.96 -40.68 24.72
N VAL A 269 18.66 -41.54 23.98
CA VAL A 269 18.97 -42.93 24.38
C VAL A 269 20.47 -43.20 24.25
N ASP A 270 20.94 -44.30 24.83
CA ASP A 270 22.34 -44.71 24.75
C ASP A 270 22.76 -45.02 23.30
N TYR A 271 24.07 -44.90 23.00
CA TYR A 271 24.63 -45.22 21.69
C TYR A 271 24.61 -46.71 21.36
N ASP A 272 24.55 -47.56 22.38
CA ASP A 272 24.51 -49.01 22.22
C ASP A 272 23.11 -49.54 21.84
N GLU A 273 22.07 -48.69 21.89
CA GLU A 273 20.69 -49.06 21.54
C GLU A 273 20.48 -49.23 20.03
N ASP A 274 19.65 -50.18 19.62
CA ASP A 274 19.26 -50.36 18.21
C ASP A 274 18.29 -49.23 17.76
N PRO A 275 18.68 -48.36 16.81
CA PRO A 275 17.81 -47.27 16.37
C PRO A 275 16.48 -47.73 15.77
N ALA A 276 16.40 -48.95 15.22
CA ALA A 276 15.17 -49.48 14.67
C ALA A 276 14.17 -49.85 15.77
N HIS A 277 14.66 -50.47 16.85
CA HIS A 277 13.85 -50.84 18.02
C HIS A 277 13.33 -49.59 18.75
N VAL A 278 14.22 -48.63 19.05
CA VAL A 278 13.84 -47.37 19.72
C VAL A 278 12.79 -46.60 18.91
N LYS A 279 12.95 -46.49 17.58
CA LYS A 279 11.94 -45.86 16.72
C LYS A 279 10.59 -46.56 16.78
N GLY A 280 10.58 -47.90 16.79
CA GLY A 280 9.35 -48.69 16.88
C GLY A 280 8.60 -48.41 18.17
N VAL A 281 9.31 -48.43 19.30
CA VAL A 281 8.72 -48.17 20.62
C VAL A 281 8.18 -46.74 20.71
N LEU A 282 8.99 -45.74 20.34
CA LEU A 282 8.57 -44.33 20.39
C LEU A 282 7.37 -44.04 19.46
N LEU A 283 7.33 -44.65 18.28
CA LEU A 283 6.21 -44.48 17.35
C LEU A 283 4.92 -45.08 17.92
N GLU A 284 5.01 -46.25 18.56
CA GLU A 284 3.86 -46.90 19.19
C GLU A 284 3.32 -46.07 20.36
N VAL A 285 4.21 -45.44 21.15
CA VAL A 285 3.81 -44.51 22.21
C VAL A 285 3.03 -43.32 21.65
N LEU A 286 3.51 -42.70 20.56
CA LEU A 286 2.79 -41.61 19.92
C LEU A 286 1.42 -42.03 19.41
N GLN A 287 1.32 -43.19 18.75
CA GLN A 287 0.05 -43.72 18.22
C GLN A 287 -0.96 -44.10 19.31
N LYS A 288 -0.49 -44.49 20.49
CA LYS A 288 -1.36 -44.83 21.62
C LYS A 288 -1.73 -43.64 22.51
N THR A 289 -1.10 -42.48 22.30
CA THR A 289 -1.35 -41.28 23.10
C THR A 289 -2.70 -40.66 22.70
N PRO A 290 -3.66 -40.49 23.64
CA PRO A 290 -5.01 -40.00 23.31
C PRO A 290 -5.08 -38.61 22.68
N PHE A 291 -4.07 -37.77 22.92
CA PHE A 291 -4.03 -36.38 22.45
C PHE A 291 -3.45 -36.22 21.04
N VAL A 292 -2.71 -37.22 20.56
CA VAL A 292 -2.02 -37.19 19.26
C VAL A 292 -2.97 -37.71 18.18
N LEU A 293 -3.08 -36.97 17.09
CA LEU A 293 -3.89 -37.34 15.93
C LEU A 293 -3.19 -38.44 15.13
N ASP A 294 -3.99 -39.39 14.63
CA ASP A 294 -3.54 -40.44 13.70
C ASP A 294 -3.23 -39.88 12.30
N GLU A 295 -3.95 -38.84 11.89
CA GLU A 295 -3.76 -38.12 10.63
C GLU A 295 -3.52 -36.63 10.89
N PRO A 296 -2.38 -36.06 10.46
CA PRO A 296 -1.25 -36.68 9.76
C PRO A 296 -0.46 -37.65 10.65
N THR A 297 0.03 -38.74 10.06
CA THR A 297 0.71 -39.81 10.79
C THR A 297 1.94 -39.30 11.56
N PRO A 298 2.06 -39.61 12.87
CA PRO A 298 3.21 -39.22 13.66
C PRO A 298 4.48 -39.89 13.13
N ARG A 299 5.63 -39.25 13.35
CA ARG A 299 6.94 -39.70 12.85
C ARG A 299 7.99 -39.63 13.93
N VAL A 300 8.94 -40.55 13.88
CA VAL A 300 10.12 -40.54 14.74
C VAL A 300 11.36 -40.58 13.87
N HIS A 301 12.27 -39.63 14.08
CA HIS A 301 13.53 -39.56 13.34
C HIS A 301 14.70 -39.60 14.31
N LEU A 302 15.77 -40.29 13.91
CA LEU A 302 17.07 -40.09 14.55
C LEU A 302 17.50 -38.69 14.13
N TRP A 303 17.52 -37.78 15.10
CA TRP A 303 17.66 -36.35 14.86
C TRP A 303 19.11 -35.91 14.98
N GLU A 304 19.79 -36.38 16.03
CA GLU A 304 21.14 -35.93 16.36
C GLU A 304 21.94 -37.03 17.08
N LEU A 305 23.24 -37.08 16.82
CA LEU A 305 24.22 -37.86 17.59
C LEU A 305 24.92 -36.90 18.56
N ALA A 306 24.36 -36.74 19.76
CA ALA A 306 24.83 -35.78 20.77
C ALA A 306 25.99 -36.35 21.61
N ASP A 307 26.61 -35.53 22.46
CA ASP A 307 27.84 -35.88 23.20
C ASP A 307 27.76 -37.18 24.02
N SER A 308 26.59 -37.52 24.55
CA SER A 308 26.39 -38.71 25.39
C SER A 308 25.10 -39.46 25.09
N SER A 309 24.41 -39.15 23.98
CA SER A 309 23.15 -39.78 23.62
C SER A 309 22.87 -39.71 22.13
N VAL A 310 22.17 -40.71 21.60
CA VAL A 310 21.47 -40.61 20.31
C VAL A 310 20.11 -39.98 20.55
N VAL A 311 19.85 -38.83 19.95
CA VAL A 311 18.60 -38.08 20.13
C VAL A 311 17.60 -38.47 19.04
N PHE A 312 16.43 -38.91 19.46
CA PHE A 312 15.28 -39.14 18.60
C PHE A 312 14.30 -37.99 18.75
N ARG A 313 13.89 -37.41 17.62
CA ARG A 313 12.84 -36.39 17.56
C ARG A 313 11.51 -37.03 17.16
N LEU A 314 10.52 -36.83 18.02
CA LEU A 314 9.14 -37.22 17.86
C LEU A 314 8.38 -36.05 17.23
N PHE A 315 7.62 -36.36 16.19
CA PHE A 315 6.75 -35.42 15.48
C PHE A 315 5.32 -35.92 15.57
N GLY A 316 4.43 -35.10 16.10
CA GLY A 316 3.01 -35.41 16.21
C GLY A 316 2.15 -34.17 16.01
N TYR A 317 0.88 -34.38 15.71
CA TYR A 317 -0.11 -33.31 15.71
C TYR A 317 -1.07 -33.54 16.87
N LEU A 318 -1.36 -32.50 17.65
CA LEU A 318 -2.37 -32.55 18.70
C LEU A 318 -3.69 -32.01 18.17
N GLY A 319 -4.81 -32.63 18.55
CA GLY A 319 -6.15 -32.15 18.18
C GLY A 319 -6.47 -30.75 18.72
N ASP A 320 -5.90 -30.41 19.89
CA ASP A 320 -6.12 -29.15 20.57
C ASP A 320 -4.81 -28.64 21.20
N TYR A 321 -4.40 -27.43 20.87
CA TYR A 321 -3.26 -26.76 21.50
C TYR A 321 -3.44 -26.55 23.02
N ALA A 322 -4.66 -26.64 23.55
CA ALA A 322 -4.91 -26.56 24.98
C ALA A 322 -4.32 -27.75 25.75
N ASP A 323 -4.21 -28.91 25.09
CA ASP A 323 -3.79 -30.16 25.70
C ASP A 323 -2.26 -30.38 25.61
N GLU A 324 -1.50 -29.41 25.10
CA GLU A 324 -0.06 -29.57 24.84
C GLU A 324 0.71 -30.08 26.07
N GLN A 325 0.48 -29.48 27.23
CA GLN A 325 1.17 -29.85 28.46
C GLN A 325 0.76 -31.25 28.96
N MET A 326 -0.52 -31.60 28.83
CA MET A 326 -1.02 -32.94 29.20
C MET A 326 -0.49 -34.02 28.25
N ALA A 327 -0.44 -33.71 26.95
CA ALA A 327 0.15 -34.59 25.95
C ALA A 327 1.64 -34.83 26.19
N ARG A 328 2.40 -33.75 26.49
CA ARG A 328 3.82 -33.84 26.84
C ARG A 328 4.06 -34.75 28.05
N ASP A 329 3.35 -34.50 29.14
CA ASP A 329 3.46 -35.31 30.36
C ASP A 329 3.15 -36.78 30.08
N HIS A 330 2.03 -37.06 29.41
CA HIS A 330 1.63 -38.42 29.07
C HIS A 330 2.66 -39.14 28.19
N ILE A 331 3.17 -38.48 27.14
CA ILE A 331 4.18 -39.06 26.25
C ILE A 331 5.45 -39.37 27.04
N PHE A 332 5.96 -38.44 27.85
CA PHE A 332 7.20 -38.70 28.60
C PHE A 332 7.04 -39.79 29.65
N GLN A 333 5.90 -39.87 30.34
CA GLN A 333 5.61 -40.95 31.28
C GLN A 333 5.55 -42.31 30.57
N GLU A 334 4.85 -42.39 29.43
CA GLU A 334 4.73 -43.63 28.68
C GLU A 334 6.06 -44.04 28.04
N VAL A 335 6.85 -43.10 27.53
CA VAL A 335 8.23 -43.35 27.06
C VAL A 335 9.06 -43.94 28.19
N HIS A 336 9.07 -43.31 29.37
CA HIS A 336 9.83 -43.80 30.53
C HIS A 336 9.39 -45.21 30.94
N TYR A 337 8.08 -45.48 30.98
CA TYR A 337 7.54 -46.80 31.30
C TYR A 337 7.91 -47.87 30.26
N ARG A 338 7.71 -47.58 28.97
CA ARG A 338 8.01 -48.50 27.86
C ARG A 338 9.51 -48.78 27.74
N PHE A 339 10.35 -47.77 27.92
CA PHE A 339 11.80 -47.96 27.92
C PHE A 339 12.25 -48.91 29.04
N GLY A 340 11.65 -48.80 30.23
CA GLY A 340 11.91 -49.73 31.34
C GLY A 340 11.51 -51.19 31.05
N ILE A 341 10.45 -51.42 30.27
CA ILE A 341 10.01 -52.78 29.88
C ILE A 341 10.87 -53.34 28.76
N GLU A 342 11.19 -52.52 27.76
CA GLU A 342 11.92 -52.89 26.56
C GLU A 342 13.44 -52.95 26.78
N GLY A 343 13.91 -52.48 27.95
CA GLY A 343 15.32 -52.48 28.33
C GLY A 343 16.14 -51.36 27.67
N ILE A 344 15.49 -50.32 27.17
CA ILE A 344 16.16 -49.18 26.52
C ILE A 344 16.76 -48.28 27.59
N SER A 345 18.07 -48.06 27.52
CA SER A 345 18.83 -47.24 28.47
C SER A 345 18.70 -45.74 28.14
N ILE A 346 18.36 -44.95 29.16
CA ILE A 346 18.42 -43.49 29.10
C ILE A 346 19.77 -43.06 29.70
N PRO A 347 20.67 -42.45 28.91
CA PRO A 347 22.01 -42.13 29.36
C PRO A 347 21.96 -40.97 30.35
N PHE A 348 22.78 -41.05 31.39
CA PHE A 348 23.12 -39.93 32.25
C PHE A 348 24.53 -39.44 31.88
N PRO A 349 24.75 -38.12 31.77
CA PRO A 349 26.03 -37.58 31.33
C PRO A 349 27.15 -38.03 32.27
N THR A 350 28.06 -38.86 31.75
CA THR A 350 29.19 -39.43 32.50
C THR A 350 30.49 -39.11 31.76
N SER A 351 31.38 -38.36 32.40
CA SER A 351 32.71 -38.09 31.86
C SER A 351 33.75 -38.96 32.55
N ILE A 352 34.46 -39.78 31.79
CA ILE A 352 35.61 -40.55 32.28
C ILE A 352 36.84 -40.07 31.51
N GLU A 353 37.86 -39.59 32.22
CA GLU A 353 39.14 -39.23 31.61
C GLU A 353 39.93 -40.50 31.31
N LEU A 354 40.10 -40.79 30.01
CA LEU A 354 40.90 -41.92 29.55
C LEU A 354 42.31 -41.44 29.25
N ARG A 355 43.33 -42.10 29.80
CA ARG A 355 44.74 -41.80 29.51
C ARG A 355 45.09 -41.98 28.03
N GLU A 356 44.40 -42.89 27.35
CA GLU A 356 44.52 -43.16 25.93
C GLU A 356 43.14 -43.42 25.32
N LYS A 357 42.91 -42.96 24.09
CA LYS A 357 41.64 -43.16 23.38
C LYS A 357 41.53 -44.61 22.91
N PRO A 358 40.60 -45.42 23.44
CA PRO A 358 40.41 -46.79 22.97
C PRO A 358 39.92 -46.78 21.51
N SER A 359 40.33 -47.80 20.74
CA SER A 359 39.82 -48.01 19.40
C SER A 359 38.32 -48.37 19.47
N PRO A 360 37.43 -47.69 18.72
CA PRO A 360 35.99 -47.94 18.74
C PRO A 360 35.58 -49.27 18.06
N PHE A 361 36.54 -50.10 17.65
CA PHE A 361 36.28 -51.37 16.98
C PHE A 361 36.84 -52.53 17.82
N SER A 362 35.97 -53.38 18.37
CA SER A 362 36.38 -54.56 19.15
C SER A 362 36.67 -55.77 18.23
N GLY A 363 37.85 -56.38 18.41
CA GLY A 363 38.19 -57.71 17.89
C GLY A 363 38.89 -57.74 16.53
N GLY A 364 40.17 -58.15 16.53
CA GLY A 364 40.89 -58.97 15.53
C GLY A 364 40.86 -58.67 14.02
N VAL A 365 40.11 -57.69 13.53
CA VAL A 365 39.90 -57.42 12.09
C VAL A 365 40.56 -56.10 11.68
N THR A 366 41.69 -55.76 12.31
CA THR A 366 42.34 -54.45 12.22
C THR A 366 42.91 -54.21 10.82
N GLU A 367 43.73 -55.13 10.29
CA GLU A 367 44.43 -54.92 9.01
C GLU A 367 43.48 -54.81 7.81
N SER A 368 42.49 -55.71 7.69
CA SER A 368 41.55 -55.70 6.55
C SER A 368 40.63 -54.47 6.52
N ARG A 369 40.32 -53.87 7.67
CA ARG A 369 39.53 -52.63 7.75
C ARG A 369 40.42 -51.40 7.56
N GLU A 370 41.62 -51.40 8.12
CA GLU A 370 42.60 -50.34 7.89
C GLU A 370 42.97 -50.23 6.42
N HIS A 371 43.22 -51.36 5.74
CA HIS A 371 43.47 -51.39 4.30
C HIS A 371 42.26 -50.91 3.48
N ARG A 372 41.03 -51.27 3.87
CA ARG A 372 39.81 -50.77 3.20
C ARG A 372 39.63 -49.26 3.42
N LYS A 373 39.85 -48.77 4.64
CA LYS A 373 39.80 -47.34 4.98
C LYS A 373 40.90 -46.57 4.23
N ALA A 374 42.12 -47.08 4.21
CA ALA A 374 43.24 -46.46 3.50
C ALA A 374 42.98 -46.42 1.99
N THR A 375 42.45 -47.51 1.41
CA THR A 375 42.05 -47.56 0.00
C THR A 375 40.92 -46.57 -0.28
N ALA A 376 39.87 -46.53 0.55
CA ALA A 376 38.76 -45.60 0.40
C ALA A 376 39.22 -44.13 0.53
N GLN A 377 40.09 -43.83 1.49
CA GLN A 377 40.69 -42.51 1.66
C GLN A 377 41.58 -42.13 0.48
N SER A 378 42.36 -43.08 -0.05
CA SER A 378 43.19 -42.86 -1.24
C SER A 378 42.33 -42.58 -2.48
N MET A 379 41.27 -43.36 -2.69
CA MET A 379 40.30 -43.13 -3.77
C MET A 379 39.58 -41.79 -3.62
N ALA A 380 39.15 -41.43 -2.41
CA ALA A 380 38.52 -40.14 -2.13
C ALA A 380 39.48 -38.97 -2.40
N ARG A 381 40.74 -39.07 -1.96
CA ARG A 381 41.79 -38.08 -2.25
C ARG A 381 42.10 -37.98 -3.74
N MET A 382 42.15 -39.11 -4.45
CA MET A 382 42.34 -39.13 -5.90
C MET A 382 41.17 -38.49 -6.65
N LYS A 383 39.93 -38.80 -6.24
CA LYS A 383 38.72 -38.22 -6.80
C LYS A 383 38.68 -36.72 -6.58
N ALA A 384 38.90 -36.25 -5.34
CA ALA A 384 38.97 -34.82 -5.03
C ALA A 384 40.08 -34.12 -5.82
N ARG A 385 41.29 -34.71 -5.92
CA ARG A 385 42.38 -34.14 -6.74
C ARG A 385 42.03 -34.08 -8.23
N LYS A 386 41.31 -35.07 -8.75
CA LYS A 386 40.86 -35.09 -10.14
C LYS A 386 39.81 -34.01 -10.38
N GLU A 387 38.81 -33.92 -9.52
CA GLU A 387 37.77 -32.86 -9.57
C GLU A 387 38.40 -31.47 -9.46
N SER A 388 39.29 -31.23 -8.49
CA SER A 388 40.02 -29.96 -8.38
C SER A 388 40.88 -29.67 -9.62
N ARG A 389 41.52 -30.68 -10.22
CA ARG A 389 42.31 -30.51 -11.44
C ARG A 389 41.43 -30.21 -12.65
N GLU A 390 40.27 -30.85 -12.76
CA GLU A 390 39.30 -30.59 -13.83
C GLU A 390 38.74 -29.17 -13.71
N LEU A 391 38.40 -28.71 -12.51
CA LEU A 391 37.99 -27.34 -12.24
C LEU A 391 39.08 -26.32 -12.63
N LEU A 392 40.35 -26.59 -12.30
CA LEU A 392 41.48 -25.73 -12.70
C LEU A 392 41.67 -25.69 -14.23
N LEU A 393 41.52 -26.83 -14.91
CA LEU A 393 41.61 -26.89 -16.38
C LEU A 393 40.41 -26.22 -17.07
N GLU A 394 39.24 -26.26 -16.45
CA GLU A 394 38.05 -25.57 -16.94
C GLU A 394 38.21 -24.05 -16.79
N ARG A 395 38.68 -23.59 -15.62
CA ARG A 395 39.06 -22.20 -15.40
C ARG A 395 40.09 -21.70 -16.42
N ASP A 396 41.20 -22.41 -16.61
CA ASP A 396 42.27 -22.04 -17.57
C ASP A 396 41.75 -21.99 -19.02
N ARG A 397 40.76 -22.84 -19.38
CA ARG A 397 40.07 -22.75 -20.68
C ARG A 397 39.19 -21.50 -20.78
N MET A 398 38.43 -21.17 -19.74
CA MET A 398 37.61 -19.97 -19.71
C MET A 398 38.46 -18.69 -19.76
N GLU A 399 39.61 -18.65 -19.07
CA GLU A 399 40.56 -17.53 -19.13
C GLU A 399 41.13 -17.32 -20.54
N ARG A 400 41.57 -18.40 -21.20
CA ARG A 400 42.05 -18.32 -22.60
C ARG A 400 40.96 -17.86 -23.58
N GLU A 401 39.73 -18.35 -23.42
CA GLU A 401 38.61 -17.94 -24.27
C GLU A 401 38.27 -16.47 -24.05
N LEU A 402 38.29 -16.01 -22.79
CA LEU A 402 38.09 -14.61 -22.44
C LEU A 402 39.16 -13.71 -23.08
N GLU A 403 40.43 -14.10 -23.01
CA GLU A 403 41.53 -13.37 -23.66
C GLU A 403 41.34 -13.31 -25.18
N TRP A 404 40.99 -14.43 -25.82
CA TRP A 404 40.74 -14.47 -27.26
C TRP A 404 39.56 -13.58 -27.68
N GLN A 405 38.46 -13.60 -26.93
CA GLN A 405 37.29 -12.73 -27.19
C GLN A 405 37.64 -11.25 -26.99
N LYS A 406 38.44 -10.92 -25.97
CA LYS A 406 38.94 -9.55 -25.74
C LYS A 406 39.86 -9.07 -26.86
N GLU A 407 40.77 -9.91 -27.36
CA GLU A 407 41.63 -9.58 -28.50
C GLU A 407 40.82 -9.41 -29.79
N ARG A 408 39.83 -10.27 -30.04
CA ARG A 408 38.93 -10.15 -31.19
C ARG A 408 38.06 -8.89 -31.11
N LEU A 409 37.62 -8.51 -29.92
CA LEU A 409 36.93 -7.24 -29.67
C LEU A 409 37.87 -6.02 -29.84
N LYS A 410 39.19 -6.18 -29.70
CA LYS A 410 40.16 -5.11 -29.93
C LYS A 410 40.43 -4.89 -31.43
N ASN A 411 40.42 -5.97 -32.22
CA ASN A 411 40.58 -5.95 -33.68
C ASN A 411 39.21 -5.90 -34.38
N GLN A 412 38.51 -4.76 -34.27
CA GLN A 412 37.09 -4.60 -34.66
C GLN A 412 36.84 -4.53 -36.18
N ASP A 413 37.89 -4.51 -37.00
CA ASP A 413 37.80 -4.28 -38.44
C ASP A 413 37.12 -5.47 -39.16
N GLY A 414 35.89 -5.27 -39.63
CA GLY A 414 35.14 -6.23 -40.45
C GLY A 414 34.04 -7.01 -39.72
N LEU A 415 33.76 -6.72 -38.45
CA LEU A 415 32.69 -7.37 -37.67
C LEU A 415 31.35 -6.63 -37.82
N SER A 416 30.25 -7.39 -37.90
CA SER A 416 28.89 -6.85 -37.90
C SER A 416 28.45 -6.39 -36.51
N THR A 417 27.43 -5.53 -36.45
CA THR A 417 26.90 -4.98 -35.19
C THR A 417 26.42 -6.09 -34.23
N THR A 418 25.82 -7.16 -34.78
CA THR A 418 25.36 -8.32 -34.00
C THR A 418 26.55 -9.08 -33.41
N GLU A 419 27.61 -9.30 -34.18
CA GLU A 419 28.81 -10.03 -33.70
C GLU A 419 29.55 -9.26 -32.59
N LEU A 420 29.54 -7.93 -32.62
CA LEU A 420 30.11 -7.10 -31.55
C LEU A 420 29.31 -7.18 -30.25
N GLU A 421 27.99 -7.29 -30.35
CA GLU A 421 27.10 -7.42 -29.20
C GLU A 421 27.23 -8.82 -28.56
N ASP A 422 27.34 -9.86 -29.39
CA ASP A 422 27.58 -11.24 -28.96
C ASP A 422 28.94 -11.36 -28.24
N LEU A 423 30.00 -10.74 -28.77
CA LEU A 423 31.33 -10.74 -28.12
C LEU A 423 31.31 -10.02 -26.75
N ARG A 424 30.62 -8.87 -26.66
CA ARG A 424 30.51 -8.14 -25.37
C ARG A 424 29.72 -8.94 -24.34
N THR A 425 28.68 -9.63 -24.77
CA THR A 425 27.86 -10.49 -23.91
C THR A 425 28.65 -11.72 -23.46
N GLY A 426 29.34 -12.39 -24.38
CA GLY A 426 30.21 -13.53 -24.08
C GLY A 426 31.34 -13.20 -23.09
N ILE A 427 32.01 -12.05 -23.24
CA ILE A 427 33.03 -11.56 -22.30
C ILE A 427 32.43 -11.38 -20.90
N LYS A 428 31.27 -10.73 -20.81
CA LYS A 428 30.60 -10.47 -19.53
C LYS A 428 30.17 -11.77 -18.85
N ASP A 429 29.68 -12.74 -19.60
CA ASP A 429 29.26 -14.05 -19.08
C ASP A 429 30.46 -14.88 -18.61
N LEU A 430 31.58 -14.86 -19.35
CA LEU A 430 32.82 -15.53 -18.96
C LEU A 430 33.46 -14.88 -17.72
N GLU A 431 33.46 -13.54 -17.61
CA GLU A 431 33.94 -12.84 -16.41
C GLU A 431 33.10 -13.17 -15.19
N LYS A 432 31.77 -13.24 -15.35
CA LYS A 432 30.85 -13.64 -14.28
C LYS A 432 31.03 -15.09 -13.87
N ALA A 433 31.24 -15.99 -14.84
CA ALA A 433 31.53 -17.40 -14.57
C ALA A 433 32.86 -17.54 -13.82
N LEU A 434 33.93 -16.88 -14.26
CA LEU A 434 35.23 -16.89 -13.57
C LEU A 434 35.15 -16.34 -12.14
N GLN A 435 34.36 -15.28 -11.91
CA GLN A 435 34.17 -14.72 -10.57
C GLN A 435 33.47 -15.70 -9.60
N SER A 436 32.62 -16.61 -10.10
CA SER A 436 32.02 -17.65 -9.26
C SER A 436 33.03 -18.69 -8.76
N PHE A 437 34.15 -18.89 -9.47
CA PHE A 437 35.23 -19.79 -9.00
C PHE A 437 36.06 -19.19 -7.85
N ASP A 438 36.04 -17.87 -7.64
CA ASP A 438 36.81 -17.18 -6.58
C ASP A 438 35.97 -16.93 -5.30
N THR A 439 34.67 -17.23 -5.32
CA THR A 439 33.73 -16.97 -4.20
C THR A 439 33.28 -18.21 -3.43
N GLU A 440 33.69 -19.41 -3.87
CA GLU A 440 33.59 -20.69 -3.14
C GLU A 440 34.91 -21.02 -2.44
#